data_AF-A0A3D5E5V6-F1
#
_entry.id   AF-A0A3D5E5V6-F1
#
_cell.length_a   1.000
_cell.length_b   1.000
_cell.length_c   1.000
_cell.angle_alpha   90.00
_cell.angle_beta   90.00
_cell.angle_gamma   90.00
#
_symmetry.space_group_name_H-M   'P 1'
#
loop_
_entity.id
_entity.type
_entity.pdbx_description
1 polymer ?
#
loop_
_entity_poly.entity_id
_entity_poly.type
_entity_poly.pdbx_seq_one_letter_code
_entity_poly.pdbx_strand_id
1 'polypeptide(L)'
;MFFYVNTGTINEPVILRVEVPEWVTQQPDKLSIIHSSIVEQSSFGNGYPYVLMRSHELAVVTWEEKQYLDQMISNSMHKNQIYTEISKKAFGKTLTNSAKRRHRR
;
A
#
# COMPACT_ATOMS: atom_id res chain seq x y z
N MET A 1 20.47 -9.60 1.61
CA MET A 1 21.29 -9.13 0.48
C MET A 1 20.49 -8.10 -0.30
N PHE A 2 21.15 -7.18 -1.01
CA PHE A 2 20.46 -6.28 -1.93
C PHE A 2 21.25 -6.11 -3.23
N PHE A 3 20.57 -5.68 -4.29
CA PHE A 3 21.20 -5.22 -5.52
C PHE A 3 20.45 -4.00 -6.07
N TYR A 4 21.10 -3.26 -6.96
CA TYR A 4 20.48 -2.16 -7.70
C TYR A 4 20.21 -2.59 -9.13
N VAL A 5 19.10 -2.14 -9.68
CA VAL A 5 18.74 -2.34 -11.08
C VAL A 5 18.30 -1.00 -11.67
N ASN A 6 18.83 -0.67 -12.84
CA ASN A 6 18.31 0.43 -13.65
C ASN A 6 17.16 -0.12 -14.50
N THR A 7 15.95 0.38 -14.26
CA THR A 7 14.73 0.03 -14.98
C THR A 7 14.27 1.15 -15.92
N GLY A 8 15.01 2.26 -15.96
CA GLY A 8 14.80 3.35 -16.92
C GLY A 8 15.66 3.19 -18.17
N THR A 9 15.77 4.27 -18.95
CA THR A 9 16.66 4.31 -20.11
C THR A 9 18.04 4.84 -19.71
N ILE A 10 18.99 4.85 -20.64
CA ILE A 10 20.32 5.45 -20.42
C ILE A 10 20.20 6.96 -20.16
N ASN A 11 19.29 7.63 -20.86
CA ASN A 11 19.10 9.08 -20.76
C ASN A 11 18.22 9.48 -19.56
N GLU A 12 17.34 8.58 -19.13
CA GLU A 12 16.41 8.77 -18.01
C GLU A 12 16.46 7.54 -17.09
N PRO A 13 17.50 7.41 -16.25
CA PRO A 13 17.67 6.24 -15.40
C PRO A 13 16.68 6.24 -14.23
N VAL A 14 16.14 5.06 -13.92
CA VAL A 14 15.30 4.82 -12.75
C VAL A 14 15.96 3.70 -11.95
N ILE A 15 16.54 4.04 -10.80
CA ILE A 15 17.31 3.10 -10.00
C ILE A 15 16.44 2.53 -8.88
N LEU A 16 16.20 1.23 -8.93
CA LEU A 16 15.49 0.51 -7.87
C LEU A 16 16.48 -0.26 -7.00
N ARG A 17 16.29 -0.17 -5.69
CA ARG A 17 16.97 -1.03 -4.71
C ARG A 17 16.08 -2.23 -4.43
N VAL A 18 16.59 -3.43 -4.69
CA VAL A 18 15.89 -4.68 -4.48
C VAL A 18 16.56 -5.42 -3.34
N GLU A 19 15.81 -5.72 -2.29
CA GLU A 19 16.28 -6.55 -1.18
C GLU A 19 15.71 -7.95 -1.31
N VAL A 20 16.58 -8.94 -1.14
CA VAL A 20 16.21 -10.35 -1.22
C VAL A 20 16.72 -11.12 0.00
N PRO A 21 15.97 -12.13 0.47
CA PRO A 21 16.44 -13.06 1.48
C PRO A 21 17.70 -13.82 1.04
N GLU A 22 18.50 -14.27 2.01
CA GLU A 22 19.75 -14.98 1.74
C GLU A 22 19.57 -16.26 0.93
N TRP A 23 18.54 -17.06 1.24
CA TRP A 23 18.24 -18.31 0.53
C TRP A 23 17.93 -18.12 -0.97
N VAL A 24 17.52 -16.92 -1.38
CA VAL A 24 17.33 -16.58 -2.81
C VAL A 24 18.68 -16.44 -3.50
N THR A 25 19.65 -15.80 -2.82
CA THR A 25 20.97 -15.52 -3.38
C THR A 25 21.85 -16.76 -3.52
N GLN A 26 21.56 -17.80 -2.75
CA GLN A 26 22.20 -19.11 -2.88
C GLN A 26 21.73 -19.88 -4.14
N GLN A 27 20.70 -19.40 -4.84
CA GLN A 27 20.11 -20.05 -6.03
C GLN A 27 20.08 -19.06 -7.21
N PRO A 28 21.10 -19.07 -8.09
CA PRO A 28 21.22 -18.13 -9.20
C PRO A 28 19.98 -18.04 -10.10
N ASP A 29 19.31 -19.17 -10.36
CA ASP A 29 18.10 -19.21 -11.19
C ASP A 29 16.96 -18.38 -10.60
N LYS A 30 16.78 -18.43 -9.27
CA LYS A 30 15.76 -17.62 -8.58
C LYS A 30 16.08 -16.13 -8.64
N LEU A 31 17.36 -15.79 -8.47
CA LEU A 31 17.80 -14.40 -8.58
C LEU A 31 17.59 -13.85 -9.99
N SER A 32 17.87 -14.66 -11.02
CA SER A 32 17.63 -14.31 -12.42
C SER A 32 16.15 -14.04 -12.69
N ILE A 33 15.25 -14.90 -12.19
CA ILE A 33 13.80 -14.72 -12.33
C ILE A 33 13.35 -13.40 -11.67
N ILE A 34 13.80 -13.12 -10.44
CA ILE A 34 13.45 -11.88 -9.74
C ILE A 34 13.93 -10.66 -10.54
N HIS A 35 15.17 -10.69 -11.01
CA HIS A 35 15.73 -9.58 -11.77
C HIS A 35 14.94 -9.36 -13.08
N SER A 36 14.70 -10.42 -13.86
CA SER A 36 13.96 -10.31 -15.13
C SER A 36 12.52 -9.84 -14.90
N SER A 37 11.84 -10.36 -13.88
CA SER A 37 10.47 -9.95 -13.57
C SER A 37 10.39 -8.49 -13.13
N ILE A 38 11.37 -7.97 -12.38
CA ILE A 38 11.38 -6.56 -12.00
C ILE A 38 11.58 -5.66 -13.23
N VAL A 39 12.50 -6.01 -14.12
CA VAL A 39 12.74 -5.25 -15.35
C VAL A 39 11.50 -5.26 -16.25
N GLU A 40 10.90 -6.43 -16.45
CA GLU A 40 9.67 -6.59 -17.24
C GLU A 40 8.50 -5.80 -16.63
N GLN A 41 8.25 -5.94 -15.32
CA GLN A 41 7.16 -5.21 -14.67
C GLN A 41 7.36 -3.70 -14.69
N SER A 42 8.61 -3.24 -14.63
CA SER A 42 8.93 -1.81 -14.67
C SER A 42 8.76 -1.18 -16.05
N SER A 43 8.80 -1.94 -17.15
CA SER A 43 8.53 -1.39 -18.48
C SER A 43 7.09 -0.92 -18.64
N PHE A 44 6.16 -1.47 -17.86
CA PHE A 44 4.75 -1.06 -17.87
C PHE A 44 4.45 0.17 -17.00
N GLY A 45 5.38 0.56 -16.10
CA GLY A 45 5.18 1.63 -15.11
C GLY A 45 6.24 2.73 -15.17
N ASN A 46 6.76 3.03 -16.37
CA ASN A 46 7.79 4.06 -16.60
C ASN A 46 9.00 3.93 -15.66
N GLY A 47 9.52 2.71 -15.52
CA GLY A 47 10.65 2.40 -14.65
C GLY A 47 10.28 1.95 -13.24
N TYR A 48 9.00 1.96 -12.85
CA TYR A 48 8.54 1.39 -11.58
C TYR A 48 7.65 0.15 -11.81
N PRO A 49 7.77 -0.93 -11.01
CA PRO A 49 7.00 -2.16 -11.25
C PRO A 49 5.49 -1.92 -11.19
N TYR A 50 4.80 -2.25 -12.28
CA TYR A 50 3.36 -2.02 -12.41
C TYR A 50 2.54 -2.65 -11.28
N VAL A 51 2.87 -3.88 -10.86
CA VAL A 51 2.18 -4.55 -9.75
C VAL A 51 2.24 -3.76 -8.43
N LEU A 52 3.35 -3.08 -8.16
CA LEU A 52 3.51 -2.27 -6.95
C LEU A 52 2.71 -0.96 -7.05
N MET A 53 2.72 -0.33 -8.22
CA MET A 53 1.89 0.85 -8.51
C MET A 53 0.41 0.52 -8.30
N ARG A 54 -0.07 -0.57 -8.90
CA ARG A 54 -1.47 -1.02 -8.75
C ARG A 54 -1.81 -1.38 -7.32
N SER A 55 -0.88 -2.01 -6.60
CA SER A 55 -1.08 -2.33 -5.18
C SER A 55 -1.24 -1.07 -4.34
N HIS A 56 -0.45 -0.03 -4.61
CA HIS A 56 -0.60 1.27 -3.94
C HIS A 56 -1.96 1.90 -4.22
N GLU A 57 -2.39 1.90 -5.47
CA GLU A 57 -3.69 2.44 -5.89
C GLU A 57 -4.86 1.68 -5.28
N LEU A 58 -4.79 0.35 -5.23
CA LEU A 58 -5.83 -0.52 -4.67
C LEU A 58 -5.87 -0.51 -3.13
N ALA A 59 -4.75 -0.24 -2.47
CA ALA A 59 -4.69 -0.18 -1.01
C ALA A 59 -5.32 1.10 -0.42
N VAL A 60 -5.71 2.06 -1.27
CA VAL A 60 -6.37 3.29 -0.83
C VAL A 60 -7.76 2.96 -0.32
N VAL A 61 -7.95 3.00 0.99
CA VAL A 61 -9.28 2.98 1.62
C VAL A 61 -9.77 4.42 1.76
N THR A 62 -10.83 4.76 1.05
CA THR A 62 -11.44 6.08 1.09
C THR A 62 -12.19 6.31 2.41
N TRP A 63 -12.47 7.58 2.70
CA TRP A 63 -13.29 7.95 3.86
C TRP A 63 -14.73 7.42 3.75
N GLU A 64 -15.28 7.39 2.54
CA GLU A 64 -16.62 6.89 2.27
C GLU A 64 -16.71 5.37 2.49
N GLU A 65 -15.76 4.60 1.95
CA GLU A 65 -15.67 3.15 2.19
C GLU A 65 -15.52 2.82 3.67
N LYS A 66 -14.70 3.61 4.38
CA LYS A 66 -14.56 3.47 5.83
C LYS A 66 -15.89 3.73 6.55
N GLN A 67 -16.60 4.80 6.22
CA GLN A 67 -17.91 5.11 6.82
C GLN A 67 -18.94 4.02 6.52
N TYR A 68 -18.94 3.50 5.29
CA TYR A 68 -19.81 2.39 4.89
C TYR A 68 -19.51 1.12 5.69
N LEU A 69 -18.24 0.77 5.86
CA LEU A 69 -17.81 -0.34 6.70
C LEU A 69 -18.25 -0.14 8.16
N ASP A 70 -18.04 1.04 8.73
CA ASP A 70 -18.44 1.37 10.10
C ASP A 70 -19.97 1.25 10.29
N GLN A 71 -20.76 1.64 9.28
CA GLN A 71 -22.22 1.45 9.27
C GLN A 71 -22.61 -0.03 9.19
N MET A 72 -21.97 -0.82 8.33
CA MET A 72 -22.23 -2.27 8.24
C MET A 72 -21.92 -2.98 9.55
N ILE A 73 -20.80 -2.63 10.19
CA ILE A 73 -20.41 -3.17 11.49
C ILE A 73 -21.45 -2.78 12.54
N SER A 74 -21.83 -1.51 12.61
CA SER A 74 -22.84 -1.02 13.56
C SER A 74 -24.17 -1.77 13.38
N ASN A 75 -24.65 -1.91 12.14
CA ASN A 75 -25.87 -2.64 11.83
C ASN A 75 -25.79 -4.12 12.25
N SER A 76 -24.64 -4.78 12.02
CA SER A 76 -24.41 -6.15 12.43
C SER A 76 -24.41 -6.31 13.95
N MET A 77 -23.74 -5.39 14.67
CA MET A 77 -23.72 -5.38 16.13
C MET A 77 -25.12 -5.20 16.72
N HIS A 78 -25.88 -4.23 16.19
CA HIS A 78 -27.27 -4.00 16.61
C HIS A 78 -28.15 -5.24 16.40
N LYS A 79 -28.03 -5.92 15.25
CA LYS A 79 -28.76 -7.17 14.97
C LYS A 79 -28.41 -8.29 15.96
N ASN A 80 -27.16 -8.36 16.41
CA ASN A 80 -26.68 -9.35 17.37
C ASN A 80 -26.78 -8.89 18.83
N GLN A 81 -27.45 -7.76 19.11
CA GLN A 81 -27.59 -7.19 20.45
C GLN A 81 -26.26 -6.94 21.17
N ILE A 82 -25.19 -6.69 20.41
CA ILE A 82 -23.87 -6.36 20.96
C ILE A 82 -23.82 -4.85 21.14
N TYR A 83 -23.79 -4.40 22.39
CA TYR A 83 -23.62 -2.99 22.74
C TYR A 83 -22.14 -2.67 22.93
N THR A 84 -21.64 -1.70 22.17
CA THR A 84 -20.25 -1.23 22.28
C THR A 84 -20.20 0.18 22.84
N GLU A 85 -19.36 0.43 23.83
CA GLU A 85 -19.06 1.78 24.32
C GLU A 85 -17.91 2.40 23.53
N ILE A 86 -18.08 3.65 23.10
CA ILE A 86 -17.00 4.41 22.47
C ILE A 86 -15.97 4.75 23.54
N SER A 87 -14.71 4.35 23.32
CA SER A 87 -13.64 4.70 24.26
C SER A 87 -13.46 6.22 24.38
N LYS A 88 -13.07 6.70 25.57
CA LYS A 88 -12.77 8.13 25.84
C LYS A 88 -11.77 8.73 24.83
N LYS A 89 -10.84 7.91 24.34
CA LYS A 89 -9.84 8.29 23.32
C LYS A 89 -10.46 8.49 21.93
N ALA A 90 -11.38 7.61 21.53
CA ALA A 90 -12.11 7.75 20.26
C ALA A 90 -13.05 8.96 20.32
N PHE A 91 -13.73 9.17 21.44
CA PHE A 91 -14.58 10.33 21.67
C PHE A 91 -13.80 11.65 21.56
N GLY A 92 -12.61 11.73 22.19
CA GLY A 92 -11.73 12.89 22.08
C GLY A 92 -11.24 13.17 20.65
N LYS A 93 -11.02 12.11 19.83
CA LYS A 93 -10.69 12.26 18.41
C LYS A 93 -11.85 12.81 17.58
N THR A 94 -13.09 12.41 17.86
CA THR A 94 -14.27 12.95 17.16
C THR A 94 -14.44 14.44 17.44
N LEU A 95 -14.20 14.88 18.68
CA LEU A 95 -14.25 16.29 19.07
C LEU A 95 -13.14 17.14 18.43
N THR A 96 -11.95 16.59 18.24
CA THR A 96 -10.76 17.35 17.78
C THR A 96 -10.52 17.28 16.27
N ASN A 97 -10.97 16.23 15.58
CA ASN A 97 -10.73 16.06 14.13
C ASN A 97 -11.69 16.86 13.23
N SER A 98 -12.79 17.40 13.76
CA SER A 98 -13.75 18.21 12.98
C SER A 98 -13.14 19.50 12.38
N ALA A 99 -12.02 19.98 12.94
CA ALA A 99 -11.38 21.23 12.53
C ALA A 99 -10.29 21.09 11.45
N LYS A 100 -9.84 19.88 11.08
CA LYS A 100 -8.85 19.71 9.99
C LYS A 100 -9.55 19.66 8.63
N ARG A 101 -10.20 20.77 8.26
CA ARG A 101 -10.58 21.03 6.87
C ARG A 101 -9.31 21.10 6.02
N ARG A 102 -9.24 20.24 4.99
CA ARG A 102 -8.15 20.17 4.02
C ARG A 102 -7.87 21.56 3.42
N HIS A 103 -6.64 22.03 3.56
CA HIS A 103 -6.13 23.13 2.73
C HIS A 103 -6.12 22.63 1.28
N ARG A 104 -7.06 23.15 0.49
CA ARG A 104 -7.12 22.97 -0.96
C ARG A 104 -5.94 23.77 -1.54
N ARG A 105 -5.02 23.12 -2.24
CA ARG A 105 -4.13 23.76 -3.21
C ARG A 105 -4.72 23.53 -4.58
#